data_AF-A0A6M4H353-F1
#
_entry.id   AF-A0A6M4H353-F1
#
_cell.length_a   1.000
_cell.length_b   1.000
_cell.length_c   1.000
_cell.angle_alpha   90.00
_cell.angle_beta   90.00
_cell.angle_gamma   90.00
#
_symmetry.space_group_name_H-M   'P 1'
#
loop_
_entity.id
_entity.type
_entity.pdbx_description
1 polymer ?
#
loop_
_entity_poly.entity_id
_entity_poly.type
_entity_poly.pdbx_seq_one_letter_code
_entity_poly.pdbx_strand_id
1 'polypeptide(L)'
;MGLLNRIALATVALAAATAHAHVAVEPKSSPVNSYTRLTFRVGHGCDAAATVALTVKFPEDMKTVRPQPKPGWTVEMKKEPVIEITWRGRLEADYFDDFGALVHLPSTPGIRRFAIKQECEGKSMEWTPSLDVVK
;
A
#
# COMPACT_ATOMS: atom_id res chain seq x y z
N MET A 1 20.32 -57.62 -13.17
CA MET A 1 19.61 -57.03 -14.34
C MET A 1 18.13 -57.01 -14.01
N GLY A 2 17.50 -55.97 -13.48
CA GLY A 2 17.71 -54.55 -13.73
C GLY A 2 16.71 -54.11 -14.80
N LEU A 3 15.55 -53.60 -14.40
CA LEU A 3 14.83 -52.57 -15.15
C LEU A 3 14.04 -51.72 -14.16
N LEU A 4 14.63 -50.58 -13.83
CA LEU A 4 14.18 -49.61 -12.85
C LEU A 4 12.92 -48.89 -13.35
N ASN A 5 11.95 -48.85 -12.46
CA ASN A 5 10.74 -48.04 -12.46
C ASN A 5 11.09 -46.56 -12.74
N ARG A 6 10.58 -45.97 -13.84
CA ARG A 6 10.71 -44.54 -14.13
C ARG A 6 9.36 -43.85 -14.02
N ILE A 7 8.97 -43.50 -12.80
CA ILE A 7 7.90 -42.52 -12.56
C ILE A 7 8.54 -41.15 -12.77
N ALA A 8 8.26 -40.52 -13.90
CA ALA A 8 8.62 -39.12 -14.14
C ALA A 8 7.63 -38.23 -13.38
N LEU A 9 8.04 -37.77 -12.19
CA LEU A 9 7.29 -36.79 -11.41
C LEU A 9 7.56 -35.40 -12.02
N ALA A 10 6.62 -34.91 -12.84
CA ALA A 10 6.65 -33.54 -13.34
C ALA A 10 6.31 -32.59 -12.17
N THR A 11 7.33 -31.98 -11.57
CA THR A 11 7.17 -30.91 -10.59
C THR A 11 6.69 -29.65 -11.31
N VAL A 12 5.37 -29.43 -11.30
CA VAL A 12 4.80 -28.11 -11.62
C VAL A 12 5.23 -27.17 -10.49
N ALA A 13 6.22 -26.31 -10.77
CA ALA A 13 6.60 -25.22 -9.89
C ALA A 13 5.43 -24.23 -9.84
N LEU A 14 4.58 -24.39 -8.84
CA LEU A 14 3.52 -23.44 -8.53
C LEU A 14 4.20 -22.16 -8.06
N ALA A 15 4.39 -21.19 -8.96
CA ALA A 15 4.74 -19.83 -8.58
C ALA A 15 3.60 -19.31 -7.71
N ALA A 16 3.77 -19.38 -6.38
CA ALA A 16 2.83 -18.82 -5.44
C ALA A 16 2.79 -17.31 -5.66
N ALA A 17 1.80 -16.85 -6.42
CA ALA A 17 1.43 -15.44 -6.39
C ALA A 17 1.07 -15.13 -4.93
N THR A 18 1.93 -14.37 -4.25
CA THR A 18 1.63 -13.90 -2.92
C THR A 18 0.41 -13.01 -3.03
N ALA A 19 -0.74 -13.51 -2.57
CA ALA A 19 -1.91 -12.69 -2.38
C ALA A 19 -1.52 -11.58 -1.39
N HIS A 20 -1.27 -10.37 -1.92
CA HIS A 20 -0.91 -9.22 -1.11
C HIS A 20 -2.18 -8.71 -0.44
N ALA A 21 -2.57 -9.35 0.65
CA ALA A 21 -3.68 -8.88 1.48
C ALA A 21 -3.38 -7.56 2.20
N HIS A 22 -2.11 -7.14 2.21
CA HIS A 22 -1.67 -5.90 2.84
C HIS A 22 -1.76 -4.73 1.88
N VAL A 23 -2.23 -3.58 2.36
CA VAL A 23 -2.06 -2.32 1.62
C VAL A 23 -0.58 -2.08 1.38
N ALA A 24 -0.20 -1.93 0.13
CA ALA A 24 1.20 -1.76 -0.28
C ALA A 24 1.50 -0.30 -0.59
N VAL A 25 2.74 0.14 -0.34
CA VAL A 25 3.26 1.42 -0.84
C VAL A 25 4.22 1.18 -2.01
N GLU A 26 4.09 1.98 -3.07
CA GLU A 26 5.02 2.04 -4.20
C GLU A 26 5.51 3.47 -4.44
N PRO A 27 6.77 3.67 -4.87
CA PRO A 27 7.81 2.65 -5.01
C PRO A 27 8.28 2.10 -3.65
N LYS A 28 8.98 0.95 -3.66
CA LYS A 28 9.60 0.38 -2.44
C LYS A 28 10.82 1.17 -1.96
N SER A 29 11.48 1.90 -2.84
CA SER A 29 12.59 2.78 -2.49
C SER A 29 12.60 4.05 -3.33
N SER A 30 13.22 5.11 -2.80
CA SER A 30 13.42 6.37 -3.54
C SER A 30 14.56 7.20 -2.93
N PRO A 31 15.28 8.01 -3.72
CA PRO A 31 16.39 8.83 -3.22
C PRO A 31 15.97 9.89 -2.19
N VAL A 32 16.87 10.22 -1.27
CA VAL A 32 16.78 11.38 -0.38
C VAL A 32 16.56 12.68 -1.17
N ASN A 33 15.92 13.68 -0.55
CA ASN A 33 15.68 15.01 -1.14
C ASN A 33 15.00 14.99 -2.52
N SER A 34 14.18 13.98 -2.81
CA SER A 34 13.48 13.85 -4.08
C SER A 34 11.98 14.11 -3.93
N TYR A 35 11.36 14.62 -5.00
CA TYR A 35 9.91 14.55 -5.14
C TYR A 35 9.52 13.17 -5.65
N THR A 36 8.73 12.45 -4.86
CA THR A 36 8.31 11.07 -5.18
C THR A 36 6.79 10.98 -5.17
N ARG A 37 6.22 10.35 -6.20
CA ARG A 37 4.81 9.93 -6.16
C ARG A 37 4.72 8.60 -5.41
N LEU A 38 4.11 8.64 -4.24
CA LEU A 38 3.72 7.44 -3.50
C LEU A 38 2.35 6.97 -3.97
N THR A 39 2.20 5.66 -4.13
CA THR A 39 0.94 4.99 -4.42
C THR A 39 0.66 3.99 -3.33
N PHE A 40 -0.45 4.17 -2.62
CA PHE A 40 -0.97 3.21 -1.65
C PHE A 40 -2.00 2.33 -2.35
N ARG A 41 -1.69 1.05 -2.54
CA ARG A 41 -2.55 0.09 -3.22
C ARG A 41 -3.39 -0.68 -2.21
N VAL A 42 -4.71 -0.57 -2.33
CA VAL A 42 -5.66 -1.46 -1.65
C VAL A 42 -5.96 -2.60 -2.61
N GLY A 43 -5.58 -3.83 -2.26
CA GLY A 43 -5.74 -5.00 -3.15
C GLY A 43 -7.16 -5.55 -3.18
N HIS A 44 -7.88 -5.44 -2.07
CA HIS A 44 -9.24 -5.93 -1.89
C HIS A 44 -9.88 -5.28 -0.64
N GLY A 45 -11.19 -5.48 -0.47
CA GLY A 45 -11.92 -5.13 0.76
C GLY A 45 -11.54 -5.97 1.98
N CYS A 46 -12.18 -5.75 3.12
CA CYS A 46 -11.90 -6.53 4.32
C CYS A 46 -12.74 -7.82 4.27
N ASP A 47 -12.14 -8.95 3.93
CA ASP A 47 -12.86 -10.16 3.53
C ASP A 47 -13.87 -9.83 2.40
N ALA A 48 -15.17 -10.08 2.60
CA ALA A 48 -16.24 -9.73 1.65
C ALA A 48 -16.78 -8.29 1.79
N ALA A 49 -16.25 -7.46 2.70
CA ALA A 49 -16.77 -6.11 2.94
C ALA A 49 -16.07 -5.07 2.07
N ALA A 50 -16.83 -4.20 1.41
CA ALA A 50 -16.30 -3.11 0.60
C ALA A 50 -15.46 -2.14 1.45
N THR A 51 -14.38 -1.61 0.89
CA THR A 51 -13.60 -0.52 1.50
C THR A 51 -14.36 0.78 1.32
N VAL A 52 -14.57 1.52 2.40
CA VAL A 52 -15.28 2.80 2.42
C VAL A 52 -14.39 3.99 2.78
N ALA A 53 -13.24 3.72 3.40
CA ALA A 53 -12.21 4.73 3.58
C ALA A 53 -10.79 4.14 3.62
N LEU A 54 -9.84 4.96 3.19
CA LEU A 54 -8.41 4.72 3.41
C LEU A 54 -7.83 5.95 4.09
N THR A 55 -7.27 5.77 5.27
CA THR A 55 -6.55 6.81 6.01
C THR A 55 -5.07 6.47 6.06
N VAL A 56 -4.22 7.38 5.61
CA VAL A 56 -2.76 7.23 5.62
C VAL A 56 -2.15 8.34 6.47
N LYS A 57 -1.44 7.93 7.53
CA LYS A 57 -0.63 8.81 8.37
C LYS A 57 0.83 8.75 7.91
N PHE A 58 1.37 9.91 7.56
CA PHE A 58 2.72 10.06 7.06
C PHE A 58 3.72 10.18 8.22
N PRO A 59 4.96 9.66 8.05
CA PRO A 59 6.06 9.90 8.97
C PRO A 59 6.27 11.40 9.24
N GLU A 60 6.66 11.73 10.48
CA GLU A 60 6.78 13.12 10.94
C GLU A 60 7.77 13.96 10.13
N ASP A 61 8.79 13.36 9.54
CA ASP A 61 9.81 14.04 8.75
C ASP A 61 9.39 14.29 7.28
N MET A 62 8.21 13.83 6.87
CA MET A 62 7.59 14.16 5.59
C MET A 62 6.66 15.37 5.72
N LYS A 63 7.22 16.58 5.60
CA LYS A 63 6.46 17.83 5.78
C LYS A 63 5.76 18.35 4.53
N THR A 64 6.09 17.81 3.35
CA THR A 64 5.42 18.18 2.09
C THR A 64 4.72 16.95 1.53
N VAL A 65 3.40 16.97 1.59
CA VAL A 65 2.53 15.91 1.08
C VAL A 65 1.36 16.57 0.35
N ARG A 66 1.06 16.11 -0.85
CA ARG A 66 -0.05 16.60 -1.69
C ARG A 66 -0.83 15.40 -2.23
N PRO A 67 -2.12 15.25 -1.90
CA PRO A 67 -2.89 14.12 -2.38
C PRO A 67 -3.18 14.31 -3.87
N GLN A 68 -3.22 13.21 -4.61
CA GLN A 68 -3.73 13.20 -5.97
C GLN A 68 -5.26 13.29 -5.93
N PRO A 69 -5.91 14.17 -6.73
CA PRO A 69 -7.36 14.13 -6.89
C PRO A 69 -7.83 12.73 -7.28
N LYS A 70 -8.90 12.25 -6.64
CA LYS A 70 -9.44 10.91 -6.86
C LYS A 70 -10.93 11.00 -7.22
N PRO A 71 -11.29 10.88 -8.50
CA PRO A 71 -12.69 10.94 -8.93
C PRO A 71 -13.55 9.91 -8.20
N GLY A 72 -14.75 10.31 -7.78
CA GLY A 72 -15.67 9.45 -7.00
C GLY A 72 -15.31 9.28 -5.52
N TRP A 73 -14.20 9.88 -5.05
CA TRP A 73 -13.77 9.86 -3.66
C TRP A 73 -13.65 11.29 -3.11
N THR A 74 -14.07 11.49 -1.87
CA THR A 74 -13.77 12.69 -1.10
C THR A 74 -12.37 12.58 -0.52
N VAL A 75 -11.56 13.63 -0.64
CA VAL A 75 -10.19 13.68 -0.12
C VAL A 75 -10.08 14.74 0.96
N GLU A 76 -9.70 14.31 2.16
CA GLU A 76 -9.48 15.17 3.33
C GLU A 76 -8.01 15.11 3.74
N MET A 77 -7.45 16.24 4.18
CA MET A 77 -6.09 16.32 4.70
C MET A 77 -6.07 17.07 6.03
N LYS A 78 -5.39 16.49 7.02
CA LYS A 78 -5.03 17.12 8.29
C LYS A 78 -3.50 17.23 8.37
N LYS A 79 -2.97 18.29 8.97
CA LYS A 79 -1.52 18.56 8.98
C LYS A 79 -0.85 18.42 10.35
N GLU A 80 -1.64 18.43 11.43
CA GLU A 80 -1.14 18.42 12.81
C GLU A 80 -1.73 17.24 13.61
N PRO A 81 -0.93 16.56 14.47
CA PRO A 81 0.51 16.73 14.69
C PRO A 81 1.38 16.13 13.54
N VAL A 82 0.76 15.37 12.65
CA VAL A 82 1.36 14.72 11.48
C VAL A 82 0.46 14.96 10.29
N ILE A 83 1.00 14.81 9.07
CA ILE A 83 0.14 14.84 7.89
C ILE A 83 -0.61 13.52 7.80
N GLU A 84 -1.93 13.63 7.66
CA GLU A 84 -2.86 12.53 7.45
C GLU A 84 -3.70 12.84 6.21
N ILE A 85 -3.82 11.87 5.30
CA ILE A 85 -4.78 11.93 4.19
C ILE A 85 -5.84 10.87 4.41
N THR A 86 -7.11 11.24 4.30
CA THR A 86 -8.22 10.30 4.25
C THR A 86 -8.94 10.41 2.90
N TRP A 87 -9.06 9.28 2.22
CA TRP A 87 -9.95 9.12 1.07
C TRP A 87 -11.23 8.42 1.54
N ARG A 88 -12.40 9.00 1.29
CA ARG A 88 -13.72 8.36 1.56
C ARG A 88 -14.47 8.14 0.25
N GLY A 89 -15.05 6.96 0.10
CA GLY A 89 -15.69 6.53 -1.15
C GLY A 89 -16.14 5.09 -1.05
N ARG A 90 -16.07 4.36 -2.17
CA ARG A 90 -16.42 2.94 -2.20
C ARG A 90 -15.51 2.18 -3.17
N LEU A 91 -14.93 1.09 -2.68
CA LEU A 91 -14.24 0.07 -3.46
C LEU A 91 -14.82 -1.29 -3.09
N GLU A 92 -15.44 -1.97 -4.05
CA GLU A 92 -16.00 -3.31 -3.82
C GLU A 92 -14.93 -4.30 -3.38
N ALA A 93 -15.33 -5.33 -2.65
CA ALA A 93 -14.39 -6.24 -1.99
C ALA A 93 -13.42 -6.92 -2.97
N ASP A 94 -13.88 -7.28 -4.16
CA ASP A 94 -13.08 -8.01 -5.16
C ASP A 94 -12.29 -7.09 -6.10
N TYR A 95 -12.35 -5.78 -5.89
CA TYR A 95 -11.64 -4.79 -6.71
C TYR A 95 -10.44 -4.22 -5.95
N PHE A 96 -9.40 -3.88 -6.71
CA PHE A 96 -8.25 -3.13 -6.21
C PHE A 96 -8.33 -1.67 -6.66
N ASP A 97 -7.67 -0.79 -5.94
CA ASP A 97 -7.51 0.60 -6.34
C ASP A 97 -6.23 1.22 -5.76
N ASP A 98 -5.77 2.29 -6.39
CA ASP A 98 -4.55 3.01 -6.08
C ASP A 98 -4.87 4.42 -5.57
N PHE A 99 -4.20 4.82 -4.48
CA PHE A 99 -4.37 6.09 -3.81
C PHE A 99 -3.05 6.85 -3.81
N GLY A 100 -2.99 7.94 -4.58
CA GLY A 100 -1.75 8.64 -4.87
C GLY A 100 -1.50 9.85 -3.98
N ALA A 101 -0.25 10.06 -3.59
CA ALA A 101 0.23 11.31 -2.99
C ALA A 101 1.61 11.67 -3.53
N LEU A 102 1.83 12.95 -3.84
CA LEU A 102 3.16 13.48 -4.13
C LEU A 102 3.80 13.95 -2.82
N VAL A 103 5.00 13.45 -2.52
CA VAL A 103 5.76 13.81 -1.31
C VAL A 103 7.13 14.37 -1.67
N HIS A 104 7.71 15.16 -0.78
CA HIS A 104 9.14 15.46 -0.78
C HIS A 104 9.82 14.66 0.32
N LEU A 105 10.79 13.82 -0.05
CA LEU A 105 11.48 12.93 0.88
C LEU A 105 12.56 13.68 1.69
N PRO A 106 12.84 13.24 2.93
CA PRO A 106 13.86 13.87 3.77
C PRO A 106 15.26 13.67 3.17
N SER A 107 16.22 14.44 3.69
CA SER A 107 17.65 14.30 3.35
C SER A 107 18.32 13.10 4.01
N THR A 108 17.64 12.46 4.97
CA THR A 108 18.17 11.36 5.77
C THR A 108 17.71 10.01 5.23
N PRO A 109 18.64 9.09 4.92
CA PRO A 109 18.28 7.73 4.52
C PRO A 109 17.54 6.96 5.62
N GLY A 110 16.88 5.88 5.23
CA GLY A 110 16.32 4.87 6.11
C GLY A 110 14.86 4.55 5.84
N ILE A 111 14.39 3.52 6.54
CA ILE A 111 13.04 2.98 6.38
C ILE A 111 12.03 3.95 6.98
N ARG A 112 10.98 4.26 6.22
CA ARG A 112 9.81 5.01 6.65
C ARG A 112 8.57 4.14 6.55
N ARG A 113 7.86 3.97 7.67
CA ARG A 113 6.62 3.21 7.73
C ARG A 113 5.42 4.15 7.73
N PHE A 114 4.40 3.79 6.98
CA PHE A 114 3.14 4.51 6.93
C PHE A 114 2.14 3.77 7.79
N ALA A 115 1.49 4.46 8.74
CA ALA A 115 0.37 3.87 9.45
C ALA A 115 -0.88 4.07 8.60
N ILE A 116 -1.49 2.96 8.18
CA ILE A 116 -2.66 2.98 7.29
C ILE A 116 -3.82 2.28 7.99
N LYS A 117 -4.98 2.95 8.01
CA LYS A 117 -6.26 2.33 8.39
C LYS A 117 -7.11 2.17 7.14
N GLN A 118 -7.47 0.93 6.83
CA GLN A 118 -8.49 0.61 5.84
C GLN A 118 -9.82 0.40 6.57
N GLU A 119 -10.78 1.28 6.33
CA GLU A 119 -12.14 1.14 6.86
C GLU A 119 -12.99 0.42 5.82
N CYS A 120 -13.62 -0.66 6.23
CA CYS A 120 -14.58 -1.41 5.44
C CYS A 120 -15.95 -1.39 6.13
N GLU A 121 -17.00 -1.81 5.43
CA GLU A 121 -18.34 -1.88 6.02
C GLU A 121 -18.34 -2.79 7.27
N GLY A 122 -18.56 -2.18 8.44
CA GLY A 122 -18.63 -2.88 9.73
C GLY A 122 -17.30 -3.31 10.37
N LYS A 123 -16.14 -3.02 9.75
CA LYS A 123 -14.81 -3.41 10.29
C LYS A 123 -13.66 -2.56 9.74
N SER A 124 -12.47 -2.74 10.31
CA SER A 124 -11.26 -2.08 9.82
C SER A 124 -10.02 -2.95 9.95
N MET A 125 -9.06 -2.73 9.07
CA MET A 125 -7.73 -3.34 9.10
C MET A 125 -6.66 -2.26 9.23
N GLU A 126 -5.53 -2.60 9.85
CA GLU A 126 -4.38 -1.72 9.99
C GLU A 126 -3.17 -2.29 9.26
N TRP A 127 -2.45 -1.42 8.55
CA TRP A 127 -1.31 -1.79 7.72
C TRP A 127 -0.12 -0.88 7.97
N THR A 128 1.09 -1.43 7.85
CA THR A 128 2.34 -0.69 8.06
C THR A 128 3.35 -0.87 6.91
N PRO A 129 2.97 -0.59 5.64
CA PRO A 129 3.91 -0.70 4.53
C PRO A 129 5.05 0.30 4.70
N SER A 130 6.18 -0.01 4.06
CA SER A 130 7.41 0.74 4.20
C SER A 130 7.98 1.20 2.86
N LEU A 131 8.55 2.41 2.87
CA LEU A 131 9.43 2.95 1.85
C LEU A 131 10.85 2.98 2.40
N ASP A 132 11.83 2.52 1.62
CA ASP A 132 13.25 2.70 1.91
C ASP A 132 13.78 3.99 1.24
N VAL A 133 14.12 5.00 2.05
CA VAL A 133 14.75 6.22 1.53
C VAL A 133 16.24 5.97 1.40
N VAL A 134 16.74 5.95 0.17
CA VAL A 134 18.13 5.60 -0.14
C VAL A 134 18.95 6.85 -0.50
N LYS A 135 20.28 6.77 -0.41
CA LYS A 135 21.16 7.87 -0.80
C LYS A 135 21.15 8.13 -2.29
#